data_AF-A0A382CXZ0-F1
#
_entry.id   AF-A0A382CXZ0-F1
#
_cell.length_a   1.000
_cell.length_b   1.000
_cell.length_c   1.000
_cell.angle_alpha   90.00
_cell.angle_beta   90.00
_cell.angle_gamma   90.00
#
_symmetry.space_group_name_H-M   'P 1'
#
loop_
_entity.id
_entity.type
_entity.pdbx_description
1 polymer ?
#
loop_
_entity_poly.entity_id
_entity_poly.type
_entity_poly.pdbx_seq_one_letter_code
_entity_poly.pdbx_strand_id
1 'polypeptide(L)'
;MANNDSILPNGIYEFHWTYTNEDRNSSDYFIYDTVKITNGKLEHLNIPCHRALLGKYRKNFKYKTTKDKKKFSVKGIVNVWKDTDNSKINILFDKNNIKNSDIEKYKLQSSSQYGKYKAEKIVLKIVKTQEHKGDNFICNSEVVKFKSYSPKSAKEMLGGLKKIKTQEVYGDLYYPKTDKKKVPLIITIHPSMGFVPTHHFKFFNNLGIAVLDVQTFKSRGIDKQWEYIVSEEAATIDAYAALDKISKDPRIDKKRIAVMGFSYGAMAVVNTHQKFFIDIIKPKNKFMAHIAYYPLCYLYKNIETAKAPLYIFIGKEDRLTPYEYCEDYSQKVKEGGGTVVLKVFPGATHRFEWENLKNPIYISTFNEHKKEFISKKLDPSYPRYNIGEDVPDVTAPNGWSYFSLQDEEFRKKLFKECCNVKSLLEYNKNAATESKLIIKKIFNVN
;
A
#
# COMPACT_ATOMS: atom_id res chain seq x y z
N MET A 1 -42.47 -20.23 11.64
CA MET A 1 -41.61 -20.82 12.70
C MET A 1 -40.29 -21.23 12.07
N ALA A 2 -39.23 -20.42 12.21
CA ALA A 2 -37.92 -20.75 11.64
C ALA A 2 -37.13 -21.59 12.65
N ASN A 3 -36.63 -22.75 12.21
CA ASN A 3 -35.85 -23.73 12.97
C ASN A 3 -34.78 -23.08 13.87
N ASN A 4 -34.99 -23.14 15.19
CA ASN A 4 -34.18 -22.49 16.22
C ASN A 4 -33.08 -23.39 16.84
N ASP A 5 -32.78 -24.54 16.19
CA ASP A 5 -31.87 -25.56 16.73
C ASP A 5 -30.39 -25.36 16.40
N SER A 6 -30.04 -24.29 15.66
CA SER A 6 -28.66 -23.99 15.31
C SER A 6 -28.03 -23.02 16.31
N ILE A 7 -26.80 -23.30 16.75
CA ILE A 7 -25.99 -22.35 17.54
C ILE A 7 -25.66 -21.06 16.79
N LEU A 8 -25.61 -21.15 15.45
CA LEU A 8 -25.50 -20.00 14.57
C LEU A 8 -26.60 -20.15 13.51
N PRO A 9 -27.82 -19.64 13.76
CA PRO A 9 -28.87 -19.66 12.76
C PRO A 9 -28.49 -18.82 11.54
N ASN A 10 -29.29 -18.89 10.49
CA ASN A 10 -29.06 -18.08 9.29
C ASN A 10 -29.17 -16.58 9.65
N GLY A 11 -28.25 -15.77 9.12
CA GLY A 11 -28.21 -14.35 9.42
C GLY A 11 -26.86 -13.71 9.14
N ILE A 12 -26.76 -12.42 9.46
CA ILE A 12 -25.53 -11.65 9.42
C ILE A 12 -25.04 -11.44 10.85
N TYR A 13 -23.73 -11.55 11.05
CA TYR A 13 -23.09 -11.50 12.35
C TYR A 13 -21.84 -10.63 12.30
N GLU A 14 -21.55 -9.99 13.43
CA GLU A 14 -20.29 -9.32 13.72
C GLU A 14 -19.43 -10.22 14.61
N PHE A 15 -18.20 -10.49 14.16
CA PHE A 15 -17.23 -11.31 14.87
C PHE A 15 -16.20 -10.37 15.50
N HIS A 16 -16.42 -10.01 16.77
CA HIS A 16 -15.57 -9.11 17.53
C HIS A 16 -14.41 -9.87 18.15
N TRP A 17 -13.19 -9.47 17.80
CA TRP A 17 -11.97 -10.05 18.32
C TRP A 17 -11.39 -9.16 19.42
N THR A 18 -10.97 -9.76 20.52
CA THR A 18 -10.36 -9.03 21.64
C THR A 18 -9.20 -9.84 22.18
N TYR A 19 -8.08 -9.16 22.45
CA TYR A 19 -7.03 -9.73 23.27
C TYR A 19 -7.22 -9.29 24.71
N THR A 20 -7.05 -10.20 25.67
CA THR A 20 -7.08 -9.90 27.09
C THR A 20 -5.84 -10.46 27.77
N ASN A 21 -5.29 -9.70 28.71
CA ASN A 21 -4.26 -10.15 29.65
C ASN A 21 -4.79 -9.96 31.08
N GLU A 22 -5.09 -11.07 31.75
CA GLU A 22 -5.69 -11.08 33.09
C GLU A 22 -4.73 -10.56 34.16
N ASP A 23 -3.43 -10.85 34.04
CA ASP A 23 -2.39 -10.40 35.00
C ASP A 23 -2.24 -8.87 35.00
N ARG A 24 -2.47 -8.24 33.85
CA ARG A 24 -2.37 -6.78 33.66
C ARG A 24 -3.72 -6.07 33.75
N ASN A 25 -4.81 -6.81 33.97
CA ASN A 25 -6.18 -6.30 33.87
C ASN A 25 -6.42 -5.46 32.61
N SER A 26 -5.86 -5.91 31.47
CA SER A 26 -5.88 -5.14 30.22
C SER A 26 -6.67 -5.89 29.14
N SER A 27 -7.41 -5.13 28.34
CA SER A 27 -8.22 -5.64 27.24
C SER A 27 -8.11 -4.72 26.04
N ASP A 28 -7.69 -5.29 24.92
CA ASP A 28 -7.56 -4.57 23.66
C ASP A 28 -8.62 -5.08 22.69
N TYR A 29 -9.65 -4.26 22.52
CA TYR A 29 -10.66 -4.50 21.50
C TYR A 29 -10.08 -4.26 20.12
N PHE A 30 -10.15 -5.28 19.27
CA PHE A 30 -9.88 -5.15 17.85
C PHE A 30 -11.18 -4.88 17.10
N ILE A 31 -11.08 -4.56 15.82
CA ILE A 31 -12.25 -4.43 14.96
C ILE A 31 -12.95 -5.79 14.72
N TYR A 32 -14.20 -5.76 14.23
CA TYR A 32 -14.98 -6.95 13.91
C TYR A 32 -14.94 -7.33 12.43
N ASP A 33 -15.07 -8.63 12.15
CA ASP A 33 -15.41 -9.11 10.81
C ASP A 33 -16.93 -9.09 10.63
N THR A 34 -17.43 -8.87 9.41
CA THR A 34 -18.85 -9.10 9.10
C THR A 34 -19.00 -10.41 8.34
N VAL A 35 -19.90 -11.26 8.83
CA VAL A 35 -20.04 -12.65 8.40
C VAL A 35 -21.49 -12.96 8.08
N LYS A 36 -21.73 -13.63 6.95
CA LYS A 36 -23.03 -14.22 6.60
C LYS A 36 -23.02 -15.72 6.87
N ILE A 37 -24.03 -16.19 7.60
CA ILE A 37 -24.28 -17.62 7.81
C ILE A 37 -25.48 -18.03 6.97
N THR A 38 -25.30 -19.03 6.11
CA THR A 38 -26.37 -19.62 5.30
C THR A 38 -26.27 -21.15 5.36
N ASN A 39 -27.26 -21.78 5.97
CA ASN A 39 -27.34 -23.23 6.19
C ASN A 39 -26.07 -23.81 6.84
N GLY A 40 -25.53 -23.09 7.83
CA GLY A 40 -24.31 -23.47 8.55
C GLY A 40 -23.00 -23.23 7.79
N LYS A 41 -23.06 -22.75 6.53
CA LYS A 41 -21.89 -22.27 5.78
C LYS A 41 -21.59 -20.82 6.16
N LEU A 42 -20.31 -20.52 6.33
CA LEU A 42 -19.81 -19.20 6.68
C LEU A 42 -19.21 -18.52 5.46
N GLU A 43 -19.62 -17.27 5.24
CA GLU A 43 -19.09 -16.37 4.21
C GLU A 43 -18.66 -15.06 4.87
N HIS A 44 -17.40 -14.67 4.70
CA HIS A 44 -16.95 -13.33 5.10
C HIS A 44 -17.49 -12.30 4.11
N LEU A 45 -18.25 -11.33 4.62
CA LEU A 45 -18.68 -10.16 3.87
C LEU A 45 -17.62 -9.05 3.93
N ASN A 46 -16.99 -8.87 5.09
CA ASN A 46 -15.96 -7.85 5.32
C ASN A 46 -14.93 -8.35 6.34
N ILE A 47 -13.65 -8.13 6.04
CA ILE A 47 -12.55 -8.27 7.01
C ILE A 47 -11.76 -6.97 6.98
N PRO A 48 -11.94 -6.08 7.96
CA PRO A 48 -11.23 -4.80 7.96
C PRO A 48 -9.72 -4.94 8.22
N CYS A 49 -8.93 -4.02 7.68
CA CYS A 49 -7.50 -3.92 8.00
C CYS A 49 -7.30 -3.31 9.39
N HIS A 50 -7.01 -4.14 10.40
CA HIS A 50 -6.68 -3.67 11.73
C HIS A 50 -5.23 -3.96 12.08
N ARG A 51 -4.49 -2.95 12.55
CA ARG A 51 -3.06 -3.03 12.86
C ARG A 51 -2.71 -4.20 13.81
N ALA A 52 -3.60 -4.49 14.75
CA ALA A 52 -3.37 -5.52 15.75
C ALA A 52 -3.73 -6.93 15.27
N LEU A 53 -4.61 -7.09 14.29
CA LEU A 53 -5.07 -8.40 13.82
C LEU A 53 -5.37 -8.33 12.32
N LEU A 54 -4.31 -8.14 11.52
CA LEU A 54 -4.42 -8.13 10.06
C LEU A 54 -4.84 -9.52 9.56
N GLY A 55 -5.56 -9.60 8.42
CA GLY A 55 -5.96 -10.90 7.86
C GLY A 55 -4.77 -11.81 7.59
N LYS A 56 -3.61 -11.27 7.17
CA LYS A 56 -2.37 -12.05 7.01
C LYS A 56 -1.79 -12.67 8.29
N TYR A 57 -2.21 -12.19 9.46
CA TYR A 57 -1.85 -12.76 10.76
C TYR A 57 -2.83 -13.86 11.19
N ARG A 58 -3.89 -14.10 10.42
CA ARG A 58 -4.85 -15.19 10.61
C ARG A 58 -4.55 -16.28 9.58
N LYS A 59 -3.86 -17.33 10.01
CA LYS A 59 -3.45 -18.41 9.11
C LYS A 59 -4.32 -19.64 9.33
N ASN A 60 -4.77 -20.25 8.22
CA ASN A 60 -5.49 -21.53 8.21
C ASN A 60 -6.73 -21.57 9.10
N PHE A 61 -7.47 -20.47 9.19
CA PHE A 61 -8.71 -20.40 9.96
C PHE A 61 -9.76 -21.35 9.37
N LYS A 62 -10.27 -22.24 10.22
CA LYS A 62 -11.35 -23.18 9.90
C LYS A 62 -12.53 -22.84 10.80
N TYR A 63 -13.62 -22.42 10.16
CA TYR A 63 -14.91 -22.21 10.80
C TYR A 63 -15.76 -23.45 10.57
N LYS A 64 -16.15 -24.14 11.64
CA LYS A 64 -16.90 -25.40 11.55
C LYS A 64 -18.09 -25.41 12.47
N THR A 65 -19.25 -25.62 11.86
CA THR A 65 -20.49 -25.98 12.55
C THR A 65 -20.64 -27.50 12.53
N THR A 66 -21.00 -28.11 13.66
CA THR A 66 -21.24 -29.56 13.73
C THR A 66 -22.46 -29.98 12.90
N LYS A 67 -22.56 -31.27 12.54
CA LYS A 67 -23.67 -31.79 11.72
C LYS A 67 -25.04 -31.55 12.38
N ASP A 68 -25.11 -31.68 13.70
CA ASP A 68 -26.30 -31.40 14.51
C ASP A 68 -26.56 -29.90 14.71
N LYS A 69 -25.68 -29.03 14.19
CA LYS A 69 -25.71 -27.56 14.31
C LYS A 69 -25.66 -27.01 15.74
N LYS A 70 -25.37 -27.85 16.76
CA LYS A 70 -25.36 -27.43 18.17
C LYS A 70 -24.03 -26.84 18.64
N LYS A 71 -22.94 -27.04 17.89
CA LYS A 71 -21.61 -26.52 18.22
C LYS A 71 -20.99 -25.81 17.04
N PHE A 72 -20.26 -24.74 17.34
CA PHE A 72 -19.47 -23.99 16.38
C PHE A 72 -18.04 -23.87 16.90
N SER A 73 -17.06 -23.90 15.99
CA SER A 73 -15.66 -23.76 16.35
C SER A 73 -14.90 -22.92 15.36
N VAL A 74 -13.96 -22.14 15.88
CA VAL A 74 -12.97 -21.40 15.11
C VAL A 74 -11.59 -21.88 15.52
N LYS A 75 -10.89 -22.50 14.57
CA LYS A 75 -9.54 -23.05 14.78
C LYS A 75 -8.57 -22.44 13.79
N GLY A 76 -7.39 -22.05 14.23
CA GLY A 76 -6.39 -21.48 13.34
C GLY A 76 -5.16 -20.99 14.08
N ILE A 77 -4.35 -20.21 13.39
CA ILE A 77 -3.16 -19.56 13.94
C ILE A 77 -3.37 -18.04 13.91
N VAL A 78 -3.15 -17.37 15.03
CA VAL A 78 -3.24 -15.92 15.19
C VAL A 78 -1.93 -15.35 15.67
N ASN A 79 -1.55 -14.22 15.08
CA ASN A 79 -0.56 -13.30 15.65
C ASN A 79 -1.24 -11.95 15.92
N VAL A 80 -0.89 -11.30 17.03
CA VAL A 80 -1.36 -9.94 17.34
C VAL A 80 -0.19 -8.94 17.33
N TRP A 81 -0.45 -7.68 16.95
CA TRP A 81 0.52 -6.57 16.96
C TRP A 81 1.90 -6.84 16.32
N LYS A 82 1.97 -7.75 15.34
CA LYS A 82 3.20 -8.21 14.65
C LYS A 82 4.05 -9.23 15.43
N ASP A 83 3.55 -9.87 16.48
CA ASP A 83 4.27 -11.00 17.07
C ASP A 83 4.47 -12.15 16.05
N THR A 84 5.32 -13.10 16.43
CA THR A 84 5.67 -14.26 15.59
C THR A 84 5.37 -15.59 16.27
N ASP A 85 4.57 -15.55 17.34
CA ASP A 85 4.29 -16.71 18.19
C ASP A 85 3.52 -17.81 17.45
N ASN A 86 2.80 -17.44 16.38
CA ASN A 86 1.96 -18.36 15.63
C ASN A 86 1.01 -19.11 16.56
N SER A 87 0.35 -18.37 17.46
CA SER A 87 -0.50 -18.89 18.51
C SER A 87 -1.66 -19.70 17.92
N LYS A 88 -1.69 -20.99 18.23
CA LYS A 88 -2.79 -21.87 17.84
C LYS A 88 -3.98 -21.58 18.71
N ILE A 89 -5.09 -21.15 18.11
CA ILE A 89 -6.35 -20.93 18.80
C ILE A 89 -7.36 -22.03 18.48
N ASN A 90 -8.16 -22.38 19.48
CA ASN A 90 -9.33 -23.24 19.33
C ASN A 90 -10.46 -22.69 20.18
N ILE A 91 -11.29 -21.84 19.56
CA ILE A 91 -12.45 -21.24 20.22
C ILE A 91 -13.65 -22.12 19.94
N LEU A 92 -14.25 -22.67 21.01
CA LEU A 92 -15.41 -23.55 20.95
C LEU A 92 -16.64 -22.82 21.48
N PHE A 93 -17.75 -22.99 20.77
CA PHE A 93 -19.06 -22.48 21.17
C PHE A 93 -20.04 -23.64 21.28
N ASP A 94 -20.73 -23.71 22.40
CA ASP A 94 -21.93 -24.50 22.65
C ASP A 94 -23.02 -23.64 23.34
N LYS A 95 -24.12 -24.26 23.77
CA LYS A 95 -25.24 -23.58 24.44
C LYS A 95 -24.82 -22.78 25.69
N ASN A 96 -23.76 -23.18 26.39
CA ASN A 96 -23.29 -22.51 27.61
C ASN A 96 -22.56 -21.19 27.29
N ASN A 97 -22.17 -20.99 26.03
CA ASN A 97 -21.52 -19.76 25.58
C ASN A 97 -22.51 -18.66 25.17
N ILE A 98 -23.82 -18.94 25.19
CA ILE A 98 -24.87 -17.95 24.88
C ILE A 98 -24.93 -16.93 26.02
N LYS A 99 -24.70 -15.66 25.67
CA LYS A 99 -24.80 -14.50 26.58
C LYS A 99 -26.13 -13.75 26.43
N ASN A 100 -26.78 -13.90 25.27
CA ASN A 100 -28.14 -13.43 25.03
C ASN A 100 -28.77 -14.34 23.96
N SER A 101 -29.93 -14.92 24.26
CA SER A 101 -30.67 -15.84 23.39
C SER A 101 -31.77 -15.15 22.56
N ASP A 102 -32.05 -13.87 22.80
CA ASP A 102 -32.96 -13.08 21.96
C ASP A 102 -32.46 -13.10 20.51
N ILE A 103 -33.35 -13.46 19.57
CA ILE A 103 -33.00 -13.66 18.17
C ILE A 103 -32.54 -12.38 17.48
N GLU A 104 -32.90 -11.20 18.02
CA GLU A 104 -32.47 -9.88 17.52
C GLU A 104 -31.18 -9.40 18.19
N LYS A 105 -30.90 -9.89 19.41
CA LYS A 105 -29.72 -9.49 20.21
C LYS A 105 -28.78 -10.66 20.49
N TYR A 106 -28.83 -11.69 19.63
CA TYR A 106 -28.17 -12.96 19.87
C TYR A 106 -26.66 -12.77 20.03
N LYS A 107 -26.12 -13.26 21.14
CA LYS A 107 -24.71 -13.04 21.51
C LYS A 107 -24.07 -14.33 22.01
N LEU A 108 -22.96 -14.69 21.39
CA LEU A 108 -22.06 -15.75 21.85
C LEU A 108 -20.73 -15.13 22.30
N GLN A 109 -20.10 -15.73 23.30
CA GLN A 109 -18.74 -15.38 23.67
C GLN A 109 -17.98 -16.60 24.18
N SER A 110 -16.78 -16.78 23.63
CA SER A 110 -15.84 -17.81 24.05
C SER A 110 -14.42 -17.30 23.80
N SER A 111 -13.43 -18.03 24.31
CA SER A 111 -12.03 -17.65 24.19
C SER A 111 -11.13 -18.86 24.01
N SER A 112 -9.89 -18.58 23.61
CA SER A 112 -8.79 -19.53 23.57
C SER A 112 -7.59 -18.88 24.23
N GLN A 113 -6.73 -19.68 24.84
CA GLN A 113 -5.42 -19.21 25.27
C GLN A 113 -4.67 -18.61 24.07
N TYR A 114 -3.94 -17.53 24.35
CA TYR A 114 -3.02 -16.88 23.43
C TYR A 114 -1.58 -17.10 23.87
N GLY A 115 -0.68 -17.35 22.93
CA GLY A 115 0.74 -17.56 23.23
C GLY A 115 0.97 -18.74 24.18
N LYS A 116 2.00 -18.59 25.03
CA LYS A 116 2.40 -19.59 26.03
C LYS A 116 1.89 -19.26 27.44
N TYR A 117 1.39 -18.06 27.67
CA TYR A 117 0.99 -17.57 28.99
C TYR A 117 -0.48 -17.87 29.26
N LYS A 118 -0.79 -18.35 30.47
CA LYS A 118 -2.18 -18.75 30.82
C LYS A 118 -3.13 -17.55 30.94
N ALA A 119 -2.62 -16.40 31.35
CA ALA A 119 -3.38 -15.17 31.53
C ALA A 119 -3.76 -14.47 30.22
N GLU A 120 -3.14 -14.86 29.10
CA GLU A 120 -3.37 -14.23 27.80
C GLU A 120 -4.39 -15.03 27.00
N LYS A 121 -5.41 -14.35 26.49
CA LYS A 121 -6.51 -14.98 25.75
C LYS A 121 -6.90 -14.16 24.53
N ILE A 122 -7.29 -14.87 23.47
CA ILE A 122 -8.08 -14.30 22.39
C ILE A 122 -9.55 -14.64 22.65
N VAL A 123 -10.35 -13.60 22.80
CA VAL A 123 -11.80 -13.68 22.96
C VAL A 123 -12.45 -13.40 21.61
N LEU A 124 -13.41 -14.26 21.23
CA LEU A 124 -14.29 -14.02 20.10
C LEU A 124 -15.72 -13.88 20.63
N LYS A 125 -16.28 -12.69 20.42
CA LYS A 125 -17.68 -12.38 20.68
C LYS A 125 -18.41 -12.30 19.34
N ILE A 126 -19.47 -13.09 19.18
CA ILE A 126 -20.30 -13.12 17.97
C ILE A 126 -21.63 -12.45 18.30
N VAL A 127 -22.01 -11.44 17.53
CA VAL A 127 -23.26 -10.68 17.70
C VAL A 127 -24.05 -10.75 16.41
N LYS A 128 -25.33 -11.11 16.47
CA LYS A 128 -26.19 -11.03 15.29
C LYS A 128 -26.53 -9.58 14.99
N THR A 129 -26.52 -9.21 13.71
CA THR A 129 -26.89 -7.88 13.23
C THR A 129 -27.96 -8.00 12.15
N GLN A 130 -28.75 -6.94 11.97
CA GLN A 130 -29.84 -6.92 11.00
C GLN A 130 -29.32 -6.83 9.56
N GLU A 131 -28.25 -6.06 9.33
CA GLU A 131 -27.73 -5.82 7.98
C GLU A 131 -26.24 -5.44 7.97
N HIS A 132 -25.58 -5.68 6.85
CA HIS A 132 -24.22 -5.19 6.59
C HIS A 132 -24.30 -3.85 5.85
N LYS A 133 -23.92 -2.75 6.52
CA LYS A 133 -23.89 -1.38 5.95
C LYS A 133 -22.50 -0.95 5.46
N GLY A 134 -21.49 -1.79 5.61
CA GLY A 134 -20.09 -1.46 5.36
C GLY A 134 -19.63 -1.79 3.94
N ASP A 135 -18.34 -1.54 3.67
CA ASP A 135 -17.70 -2.05 2.47
C ASP A 135 -17.41 -3.55 2.57
N ASN A 136 -17.43 -4.26 1.43
CA ASN A 136 -17.18 -5.70 1.34
C ASN A 136 -15.69 -6.05 1.24
N PHE A 137 -14.79 -5.18 1.70
CA PHE A 137 -13.36 -5.41 1.52
C PHE A 137 -12.85 -6.49 2.47
N ILE A 138 -12.14 -7.47 1.92
CA ILE A 138 -11.51 -8.53 2.71
C ILE A 138 -10.02 -8.21 2.78
N CYS A 139 -9.55 -7.69 3.91
CA CYS A 139 -8.16 -7.39 4.20
C CYS A 139 -7.36 -8.66 4.52
N ASN A 140 -7.38 -9.61 3.61
CA ASN A 140 -6.57 -10.81 3.59
C ASN A 140 -5.64 -10.76 2.38
N SER A 141 -4.35 -11.05 2.58
CA SER A 141 -3.36 -11.05 1.51
C SER A 141 -2.68 -12.40 1.36
N GLU A 142 -2.35 -12.74 0.12
CA GLU A 142 -1.41 -13.80 -0.20
C GLU A 142 0.00 -13.20 -0.33
N VAL A 143 1.01 -13.82 0.28
CA VAL A 143 2.39 -13.33 0.17
C VAL A 143 3.01 -13.83 -1.13
N VAL A 144 3.41 -12.89 -2.00
CA VAL A 144 4.10 -13.18 -3.26
C VAL A 144 5.58 -12.83 -3.10
N LYS A 145 6.44 -13.86 -3.06
CA LYS A 145 7.90 -13.70 -2.95
C LYS A 145 8.59 -13.70 -4.31
N PHE A 146 9.63 -12.87 -4.45
CA PHE A 146 10.48 -12.77 -5.63
C PHE A 146 11.89 -12.28 -5.27
N LYS A 147 12.84 -12.45 -6.19
CA LYS A 147 14.21 -11.92 -6.02
C LYS A 147 14.30 -10.53 -6.63
N SER A 148 15.07 -9.66 -5.97
CA SER A 148 15.36 -8.30 -6.42
C SER A 148 16.80 -7.90 -6.04
N TYR A 149 17.14 -6.63 -6.22
CA TYR A 149 18.44 -6.03 -5.94
C TYR A 149 18.29 -4.77 -5.09
N SER A 150 19.37 -4.33 -4.46
CA SER A 150 19.39 -3.12 -3.63
C SER A 150 20.51 -2.16 -4.06
N PRO A 151 20.46 -1.61 -5.30
CA PRO A 151 21.39 -0.56 -5.69
C PRO A 151 21.22 0.65 -4.76
N LYS A 152 22.29 1.39 -4.50
CA LYS A 152 22.21 2.67 -3.80
C LYS A 152 21.87 3.84 -4.73
N SER A 153 22.09 3.68 -6.03
CA SER A 153 21.76 4.68 -7.07
C SER A 153 21.71 4.04 -8.45
N ALA A 154 21.22 4.80 -9.43
CA ALA A 154 21.29 4.44 -10.84
C ALA A 154 22.73 4.19 -11.35
N LYS A 155 23.76 4.83 -10.76
CA LYS A 155 25.16 4.61 -11.14
C LYS A 155 25.60 3.17 -10.88
N GLU A 156 25.21 2.59 -9.75
CA GLU A 156 25.53 1.19 -9.44
C GLU A 156 24.89 0.22 -10.46
N MET A 157 23.76 0.60 -11.06
CA MET A 157 23.06 -0.21 -12.05
C MET A 157 23.79 -0.26 -13.41
N LEU A 158 24.57 0.77 -13.77
CA LEU A 158 25.32 0.84 -15.03
C LEU A 158 26.35 -0.29 -15.18
N GLY A 159 26.91 -0.76 -14.05
CA GLY A 159 27.83 -1.91 -14.02
C GLY A 159 27.15 -3.27 -14.25
N GLY A 160 25.82 -3.29 -14.35
CA GLY A 160 24.97 -4.45 -14.51
C GLY A 160 24.47 -5.03 -13.18
N LEU A 161 23.18 -5.38 -13.11
CA LEU A 161 22.53 -5.86 -11.88
C LEU A 161 23.20 -7.09 -11.24
N LYS A 162 23.87 -7.94 -12.03
CA LYS A 162 24.55 -9.15 -11.53
C LYS A 162 25.65 -8.85 -10.50
N LYS A 163 26.20 -7.63 -10.50
CA LYS A 163 27.23 -7.20 -9.54
C LYS A 163 26.64 -6.70 -8.22
N ILE A 164 25.34 -6.46 -8.18
CA ILE A 164 24.62 -5.99 -6.99
C ILE A 164 24.13 -7.21 -6.20
N LYS A 165 24.23 -7.14 -4.87
CA LYS A 165 23.73 -8.20 -3.99
C LYS A 165 22.22 -8.39 -4.20
N THR A 166 21.83 -9.64 -4.43
CA THR A 166 20.42 -10.01 -4.52
C THR A 166 19.76 -10.04 -3.14
N GLN A 167 18.48 -9.69 -3.07
CA GLN A 167 17.65 -9.72 -1.87
C GLN A 167 16.32 -10.44 -2.17
N GLU A 168 15.79 -11.21 -1.21
CA GLU A 168 14.40 -11.69 -1.28
C GLU A 168 13.46 -10.54 -0.91
N VAL A 169 12.49 -10.28 -1.78
CA VAL A 169 11.47 -9.24 -1.63
C VAL A 169 10.10 -9.91 -1.71
N TYR A 170 9.11 -9.30 -1.06
CA TYR A 170 7.73 -9.77 -1.12
C TYR A 170 6.73 -8.64 -1.33
N GLY A 171 5.57 -9.00 -1.86
CA GLY A 171 4.38 -8.16 -1.88
C GLY A 171 3.18 -8.88 -1.28
N ASP A 172 2.26 -8.10 -0.73
CA ASP A 172 0.96 -8.57 -0.24
C ASP A 172 -0.07 -8.47 -1.39
N LEU A 173 -0.52 -9.62 -1.90
CA LEU A 173 -1.53 -9.72 -2.96
C LEU A 173 -2.94 -9.74 -2.36
N TYR A 174 -3.70 -8.68 -2.61
CA TYR A 174 -5.12 -8.55 -2.28
C TYR A 174 -5.96 -8.83 -3.53
N TYR A 175 -6.85 -9.81 -3.45
CA TYR A 175 -7.64 -10.25 -4.57
C TYR A 175 -9.12 -9.85 -4.42
N PRO A 176 -9.75 -9.26 -5.45
CA PRO A 176 -11.15 -8.87 -5.38
C PRO A 176 -12.07 -10.08 -5.39
N LYS A 177 -13.20 -9.97 -4.71
CA LYS A 177 -14.27 -10.97 -4.84
C LYS A 177 -14.93 -10.84 -6.20
N THR A 178 -14.71 -11.81 -7.08
CA THR A 178 -15.25 -11.78 -8.45
C THR A 178 -15.33 -13.19 -9.05
N ASP A 179 -16.30 -13.39 -9.94
CA ASP A 179 -16.45 -14.62 -10.74
C ASP A 179 -15.59 -14.59 -12.02
N LYS A 180 -14.88 -13.49 -12.29
CA LYS A 180 -13.99 -13.37 -13.45
C LYS A 180 -12.80 -14.32 -13.31
N LYS A 181 -12.56 -15.11 -14.36
CA LYS A 181 -11.41 -16.03 -14.46
C LYS A 181 -10.06 -15.31 -14.35
N LYS A 182 -9.98 -14.10 -14.90
CA LYS A 182 -8.79 -13.23 -14.81
C LYS A 182 -9.18 -11.81 -14.45
N VAL A 183 -8.38 -11.16 -13.61
CA VAL A 183 -8.59 -9.79 -13.19
C VAL A 183 -7.42 -8.88 -13.57
N PRO A 184 -7.67 -7.58 -13.86
CA PRO A 184 -6.61 -6.59 -13.88
C PRO A 184 -5.92 -6.48 -12.52
N LEU A 185 -4.70 -5.97 -12.50
CA LEU A 185 -3.92 -5.80 -11.28
C LEU A 185 -3.21 -4.44 -11.26
N ILE A 186 -3.08 -3.87 -10.06
CA ILE A 186 -2.21 -2.73 -9.82
C ILE A 186 -1.12 -3.10 -8.81
N ILE A 187 0.13 -2.82 -9.17
CA ILE A 187 1.27 -2.94 -8.26
C ILE A 187 1.42 -1.61 -7.53
N THR A 188 1.45 -1.63 -6.20
CA THR A 188 1.61 -0.39 -5.41
C THR A 188 2.97 -0.31 -4.75
N ILE A 189 3.59 0.88 -4.81
CA ILE A 189 4.84 1.23 -4.14
C ILE A 189 4.55 2.31 -3.10
N HIS A 190 4.86 2.03 -1.83
CA HIS A 190 4.56 2.92 -0.72
C HIS A 190 5.39 4.21 -0.74
N PRO A 191 4.92 5.30 -0.10
CA PRO A 191 5.73 6.49 0.18
C PRO A 191 6.77 6.21 1.28
N SER A 192 7.55 7.21 1.67
CA SER A 192 8.62 7.11 2.70
C SER A 192 8.13 6.64 4.08
N MET A 193 6.81 6.70 4.33
CA MET A 193 6.17 6.15 5.54
C MET A 193 6.04 4.62 5.54
N GLY A 194 6.35 3.94 4.44
CA GLY A 194 6.42 2.47 4.37
C GLY A 194 5.09 1.72 4.30
N PHE A 195 3.98 2.42 4.05
CA PHE A 195 2.68 1.79 3.80
C PHE A 195 1.81 2.60 2.83
N VAL A 196 1.01 1.88 2.05
CA VAL A 196 -0.07 2.46 1.23
C VAL A 196 -1.37 2.50 2.05
N PRO A 197 -2.09 3.64 2.10
CA PRO A 197 -3.36 3.71 2.80
C PRO A 197 -4.40 2.70 2.28
N THR A 198 -5.07 2.01 3.20
CA THR A 198 -5.98 0.89 2.89
C THR A 198 -7.19 1.28 2.05
N HIS A 199 -7.58 2.56 2.04
CA HIS A 199 -8.68 3.05 1.21
C HIS A 199 -8.41 2.88 -0.29
N HIS A 200 -7.14 2.86 -0.73
CA HIS A 200 -6.78 2.51 -2.11
C HIS A 200 -7.10 1.04 -2.40
N PHE A 201 -6.76 0.14 -1.49
CA PHE A 201 -7.03 -1.29 -1.68
C PHE A 201 -8.52 -1.55 -1.80
N LYS A 202 -9.33 -0.89 -0.94
CA LYS A 202 -10.79 -0.91 -1.03
C LYS A 202 -11.29 -0.40 -2.38
N PHE A 203 -10.79 0.75 -2.83
CA PHE A 203 -11.16 1.35 -4.11
C PHE A 203 -10.89 0.39 -5.29
N PHE A 204 -9.70 -0.20 -5.38
CA PHE A 204 -9.38 -1.14 -6.45
C PHE A 204 -10.19 -2.44 -6.37
N ASN A 205 -10.39 -2.98 -5.17
CA ASN A 205 -11.16 -4.21 -5.00
C ASN A 205 -12.62 -4.01 -5.40
N ASN A 206 -13.22 -2.86 -5.10
CA ASN A 206 -14.57 -2.50 -5.53
C ASN A 206 -14.70 -2.39 -7.06
N LEU A 207 -13.60 -2.14 -7.76
CA LEU A 207 -13.54 -2.11 -9.23
C LEU A 207 -13.19 -3.48 -9.84
N GLY A 208 -13.04 -4.52 -9.02
CA GLY A 208 -12.59 -5.84 -9.49
C GLY A 208 -11.14 -5.85 -9.94
N ILE A 209 -10.30 -4.98 -9.38
CA ILE A 209 -8.86 -4.89 -9.65
C ILE A 209 -8.09 -5.45 -8.45
N ALA A 210 -7.20 -6.42 -8.70
CA ALA A 210 -6.29 -6.94 -7.67
C ALA A 210 -5.19 -5.93 -7.35
N VAL A 211 -4.69 -5.97 -6.11
CA VAL A 211 -3.57 -5.12 -5.66
C VAL A 211 -2.41 -6.00 -5.24
N LEU A 212 -1.22 -5.76 -5.77
CA LEU A 212 0.02 -6.31 -5.24
C LEU A 212 0.80 -5.18 -4.54
N ASP A 213 0.72 -5.12 -3.22
CA ASP A 213 1.39 -4.10 -2.42
C ASP A 213 2.81 -4.53 -2.08
N VAL A 214 3.78 -4.00 -2.83
CA VAL A 214 5.19 -4.39 -2.73
C VAL A 214 5.79 -3.80 -1.46
N GLN A 215 6.33 -4.68 -0.60
CA GLN A 215 6.90 -4.30 0.68
C GLN A 215 8.40 -4.00 0.55
N THR A 216 8.77 -3.00 -0.27
CA THR A 216 10.16 -2.63 -0.56
C THR A 216 11.00 -2.41 0.70
N PHE A 217 10.48 -1.64 1.66
CA PHE A 217 11.16 -1.34 2.93
C PHE A 217 11.25 -2.55 3.85
N LYS A 218 10.11 -3.21 4.12
CA LYS A 218 10.09 -4.34 5.05
C LYS A 218 10.90 -5.53 4.55
N SER A 219 11.01 -5.71 3.24
CA SER A 219 11.89 -6.72 2.63
C SER A 219 13.37 -6.48 2.91
N ARG A 220 13.72 -5.26 3.31
CA ARG A 220 15.08 -4.82 3.69
C ARG A 220 15.19 -4.50 5.20
N GLY A 221 14.23 -4.94 6.00
CA GLY A 221 14.27 -4.84 7.46
C GLY A 221 13.96 -3.45 8.03
N ILE A 222 13.42 -2.53 7.23
CA ILE A 222 13.06 -1.18 7.68
C ILE A 222 11.54 -0.94 7.55
N ASP A 223 10.96 -0.15 8.46
CA ASP A 223 9.53 0.16 8.44
C ASP A 223 9.20 1.46 7.69
N LYS A 224 10.12 2.44 7.71
CA LYS A 224 9.99 3.76 7.07
C LYS A 224 11.38 4.38 6.88
N GLN A 225 11.49 5.42 6.06
CA GLN A 225 12.74 6.16 5.90
C GLN A 225 12.52 7.66 5.78
N TRP A 226 13.53 8.41 6.23
CA TRP A 226 13.68 9.84 5.97
C TRP A 226 15.08 10.18 5.43
N GLU A 227 16.07 9.33 5.74
CA GLU A 227 17.49 9.47 5.39
C GLU A 227 17.90 8.74 4.09
N TYR A 228 16.94 8.36 3.24
CA TYR A 228 17.18 7.74 1.94
C TYR A 228 18.01 6.43 1.97
N ILE A 229 17.64 5.51 2.88
CA ILE A 229 18.33 4.23 3.10
C ILE A 229 18.13 3.25 1.92
N VAL A 230 16.90 3.18 1.41
CA VAL A 230 16.52 2.36 0.27
C VAL A 230 16.21 3.30 -0.89
N SER A 231 17.01 3.18 -1.94
CA SER A 231 16.90 4.01 -3.14
C SER A 231 15.60 3.73 -3.89
N GLU A 232 15.10 4.71 -4.64
CA GLU A 232 13.99 4.54 -5.57
C GLU A 232 14.34 3.58 -6.71
N GLU A 233 15.62 3.42 -7.05
CA GLU A 233 16.07 2.42 -8.01
C GLU A 233 15.83 0.99 -7.50
N ALA A 234 16.09 0.74 -6.21
CA ALA A 234 15.75 -0.54 -5.60
C ALA A 234 14.23 -0.81 -5.67
N ALA A 235 13.40 0.20 -5.41
CA ALA A 235 11.94 0.10 -5.57
C ALA A 235 11.52 -0.10 -7.05
N THR A 236 12.23 0.49 -8.00
CA THR A 236 11.99 0.34 -9.45
C THR A 236 12.25 -1.10 -9.89
N ILE A 237 13.35 -1.70 -9.41
CA ILE A 237 13.66 -3.12 -9.64
C ILE A 237 12.61 -4.01 -8.98
N ASP A 238 12.20 -3.71 -7.74
CA ASP A 238 11.15 -4.45 -7.05
C ASP A 238 9.83 -4.44 -7.85
N ALA A 239 9.43 -3.28 -8.41
CA ALA A 239 8.22 -3.15 -9.22
C ALA A 239 8.26 -4.05 -10.46
N TYR A 240 9.38 -4.06 -11.19
CA TYR A 240 9.55 -4.91 -12.38
C TYR A 240 9.68 -6.40 -12.05
N ALA A 241 10.37 -6.74 -10.97
CA ALA A 241 10.45 -8.12 -10.48
C ALA A 241 9.08 -8.64 -10.03
N ALA A 242 8.29 -7.80 -9.36
CA ALA A 242 6.90 -8.07 -9.00
C ALA A 242 6.03 -8.28 -10.25
N LEU A 243 6.15 -7.41 -11.27
CA LEU A 243 5.45 -7.54 -12.55
C LEU A 243 5.74 -8.90 -13.21
N ASP A 244 7.01 -9.29 -13.31
CA ASP A 244 7.39 -10.57 -13.92
C ASP A 244 6.98 -11.78 -13.10
N LYS A 245 6.95 -11.66 -11.77
CA LYS A 245 6.48 -12.71 -10.88
C LYS A 245 4.96 -12.90 -11.00
N ILE A 246 4.20 -11.82 -10.90
CA ILE A 246 2.73 -11.86 -10.85
C ILE A 246 2.11 -12.17 -12.22
N SER A 247 2.80 -11.84 -13.31
CA SER A 247 2.37 -12.19 -14.68
C SER A 247 2.29 -13.70 -14.96
N LYS A 248 2.82 -14.53 -14.05
CA LYS A 248 2.74 -16.01 -14.11
C LYS A 248 1.52 -16.56 -13.37
N ASP A 249 0.84 -15.75 -12.57
CA ASP A 249 -0.37 -16.17 -11.86
C ASP A 249 -1.54 -16.30 -12.87
N PRO A 250 -2.15 -17.50 -13.01
CA PRO A 250 -3.21 -17.71 -14.00
C PRO A 250 -4.49 -16.90 -13.73
N ARG A 251 -4.65 -16.36 -12.51
CA ARG A 251 -5.76 -15.50 -12.10
C ARG A 251 -5.60 -14.05 -12.55
N ILE A 252 -4.40 -13.65 -13.00
CA ILE A 252 -4.11 -12.25 -13.36
C ILE A 252 -4.09 -12.08 -14.88
N ASP A 253 -4.74 -11.03 -15.36
CA ASP A 253 -4.57 -10.60 -16.75
C ASP A 253 -3.26 -9.82 -16.88
N LYS A 254 -2.20 -10.53 -17.32
CA LYS A 254 -0.87 -9.95 -17.50
C LYS A 254 -0.80 -8.78 -18.49
N LYS A 255 -1.81 -8.58 -19.35
CA LYS A 255 -1.88 -7.41 -20.25
C LYS A 255 -2.46 -6.17 -19.57
N ARG A 256 -3.06 -6.34 -18.39
CA ARG A 256 -3.77 -5.30 -17.64
C ARG A 256 -3.17 -5.09 -16.25
N ILE A 257 -1.84 -4.97 -16.21
CA ILE A 257 -1.09 -4.66 -14.99
C ILE A 257 -0.59 -3.22 -15.06
N ALA A 258 -1.01 -2.37 -14.12
CA ALA A 258 -0.45 -1.03 -13.94
C ALA A 258 0.46 -0.98 -12.71
N VAL A 259 1.30 0.05 -12.63
CA VAL A 259 2.07 0.37 -11.41
C VAL A 259 1.65 1.74 -10.89
N MET A 260 1.50 1.85 -9.57
CA MET A 260 1.16 3.09 -8.89
C MET A 260 2.04 3.32 -7.67
N GLY A 261 2.45 4.56 -7.47
CA GLY A 261 3.32 4.94 -6.37
C GLY A 261 3.00 6.32 -5.85
N PHE A 262 3.47 6.59 -4.63
CA PHE A 262 3.19 7.81 -3.89
C PHE A 262 4.50 8.43 -3.37
N SER A 263 4.74 9.73 -3.59
CA SER A 263 5.96 10.43 -3.12
C SER A 263 7.23 9.67 -3.54
N TYR A 264 8.04 9.15 -2.60
CA TYR A 264 9.13 8.20 -2.87
C TYR A 264 8.76 7.08 -3.85
N GLY A 265 7.63 6.41 -3.63
CA GLY A 265 7.16 5.34 -4.52
C GLY A 265 6.74 5.88 -5.90
N ALA A 266 6.31 7.13 -5.98
CA ALA A 266 5.97 7.78 -7.24
C ALA A 266 7.22 8.10 -8.06
N MET A 267 8.36 8.43 -7.42
CA MET A 267 9.65 8.55 -8.07
C MET A 267 10.08 7.21 -8.69
N ALA A 268 9.92 6.11 -7.97
CA ALA A 268 10.15 4.77 -8.52
C ALA A 268 9.22 4.48 -9.72
N VAL A 269 7.96 4.94 -9.68
CA VAL A 269 7.05 4.81 -10.83
C VAL A 269 7.50 5.65 -12.03
N VAL A 270 7.96 6.88 -11.81
CA VAL A 270 8.58 7.69 -12.88
C VAL A 270 9.77 6.95 -13.50
N ASN A 271 10.61 6.32 -12.67
CA ASN A 271 11.72 5.48 -13.13
C ASN A 271 11.25 4.24 -13.91
N THR A 272 10.13 3.61 -13.53
CA THR A 272 9.59 2.51 -14.35
C THR A 272 9.17 2.97 -15.75
N HIS A 273 8.80 4.24 -15.94
CA HIS A 273 8.48 4.76 -17.28
C HIS A 273 9.72 5.06 -18.13
N GLN A 274 10.88 5.28 -17.52
CA GLN A 274 12.13 5.65 -18.20
C GLN A 274 12.81 4.43 -18.86
N LYS A 275 13.23 4.59 -20.12
CA LYS A 275 13.88 3.54 -20.92
C LYS A 275 15.21 3.09 -20.35
N PHE A 276 15.95 3.99 -19.69
CA PHE A 276 17.16 3.67 -18.94
C PHE A 276 16.98 2.45 -18.01
N PHE A 277 15.94 2.48 -17.17
CA PHE A 277 15.68 1.40 -16.22
C PHE A 277 15.18 0.13 -16.93
N ILE A 278 14.37 0.27 -17.97
CA ILE A 278 13.87 -0.85 -18.77
C ILE A 278 15.03 -1.61 -19.42
N ASP A 279 15.99 -0.91 -20.01
CA ASP A 279 17.11 -1.51 -20.75
C ASP A 279 18.11 -2.20 -19.82
N ILE A 280 18.29 -1.71 -18.59
CA ILE A 280 19.14 -2.35 -17.58
C ILE A 280 18.44 -3.54 -16.91
N ILE A 281 17.18 -3.37 -16.49
CA ILE A 281 16.42 -4.39 -15.76
C ILE A 281 15.98 -5.54 -16.68
N LYS A 282 15.65 -5.22 -17.94
CA LYS A 282 15.18 -6.16 -18.97
C LYS A 282 13.96 -6.98 -18.51
N PRO A 283 12.87 -6.33 -18.07
CA PRO A 283 11.67 -7.03 -17.63
C PRO A 283 11.03 -7.84 -18.77
N LYS A 284 10.45 -9.00 -18.44
CA LYS A 284 9.79 -9.89 -19.43
C LYS A 284 8.38 -9.43 -19.79
N ASN A 285 7.75 -8.66 -18.93
CA ASN A 285 6.41 -8.10 -19.13
C ASN A 285 6.48 -6.57 -19.06
N LYS A 286 5.38 -5.91 -19.48
CA LYS A 286 5.29 -4.45 -19.55
C LYS A 286 4.07 -3.97 -18.77
N PHE A 287 4.17 -2.83 -18.12
CA PHE A 287 3.03 -2.15 -17.54
C PHE A 287 2.13 -1.58 -18.64
N MET A 288 0.82 -1.56 -18.40
CA MET A 288 -0.14 -0.89 -19.28
C MET A 288 -0.24 0.62 -19.00
N ALA A 289 0.14 1.04 -17.79
CA ALA A 289 0.14 2.43 -17.33
C ALA A 289 1.05 2.58 -16.09
N HIS A 290 1.63 3.77 -15.95
CA HIS A 290 2.45 4.19 -14.81
C HIS A 290 1.73 5.34 -14.11
N ILE A 291 1.42 5.23 -12.81
CA ILE A 291 0.58 6.22 -12.08
C ILE A 291 1.36 6.77 -10.88
N ALA A 292 1.81 8.01 -10.98
CA ALA A 292 2.65 8.67 -9.99
C ALA A 292 1.86 9.74 -9.23
N TYR A 293 1.58 9.50 -7.96
CA TYR A 293 1.01 10.51 -7.05
C TYR A 293 2.14 11.34 -6.43
N TYR A 294 2.13 12.64 -6.74
CA TYR A 294 3.06 13.67 -6.24
C TYR A 294 4.53 13.21 -6.22
N PRO A 295 5.09 12.78 -7.36
CA PRO A 295 6.51 12.46 -7.44
C PRO A 295 7.34 13.72 -7.32
N LEU A 296 8.58 13.58 -6.83
CA LEU A 296 9.62 14.51 -7.23
C LEU A 296 9.99 14.21 -8.68
N CYS A 297 9.64 15.11 -9.59
CA CYS A 297 10.13 15.08 -10.96
C CYS A 297 11.48 15.78 -11.05
N TYR A 298 12.26 15.34 -12.01
CA TYR A 298 13.69 15.30 -11.92
C TYR A 298 14.16 15.89 -13.27
N LEU A 299 15.09 16.86 -13.24
CA LEU A 299 15.68 17.56 -14.39
C LEU A 299 16.67 16.72 -15.23
N TYR A 300 16.15 15.78 -16.01
CA TYR A 300 16.95 14.96 -16.90
C TYR A 300 17.33 15.72 -18.18
N LYS A 301 18.51 15.39 -18.73
CA LYS A 301 18.97 15.91 -20.02
C LYS A 301 18.17 15.32 -21.19
N ASN A 302 18.10 13.99 -21.25
CA ASN A 302 17.39 13.24 -22.28
C ASN A 302 16.36 12.32 -21.62
N ILE A 303 15.14 12.27 -22.16
CA ILE A 303 14.07 11.41 -21.66
C ILE A 303 13.54 10.54 -22.79
N GLU A 304 13.88 9.26 -22.72
CA GLU A 304 13.25 8.21 -23.52
C GLU A 304 12.42 7.33 -22.62
N THR A 305 11.25 6.89 -23.08
CA THR A 305 10.27 6.24 -22.20
C THR A 305 9.69 4.95 -22.77
N ALA A 306 8.97 4.23 -21.91
CA ALA A 306 8.04 3.20 -22.34
C ALA A 306 6.96 3.79 -23.27
N LYS A 307 6.34 2.91 -24.07
CA LYS A 307 5.16 3.27 -24.88
C LYS A 307 3.90 3.48 -24.03
N ALA A 308 3.81 2.82 -22.88
CA ALA A 308 2.67 2.92 -21.99
C ALA A 308 2.67 4.30 -21.30
N PRO A 309 1.51 4.96 -21.14
CA PRO A 309 1.44 6.31 -20.61
C PRO A 309 1.86 6.41 -19.13
N LEU A 310 2.51 7.51 -18.80
CA LEU A 310 2.71 7.98 -17.43
C LEU A 310 1.62 8.99 -17.05
N TYR A 311 0.94 8.76 -15.94
CA TYR A 311 0.00 9.68 -15.32
C TYR A 311 0.65 10.28 -14.07
N ILE A 312 0.77 11.60 -14.01
CA ILE A 312 1.28 12.32 -12.85
C ILE A 312 0.13 13.09 -12.23
N PHE A 313 -0.13 12.83 -10.96
CA PHE A 313 -1.19 13.45 -10.17
C PHE A 313 -0.57 14.26 -9.05
N ILE A 314 -0.65 15.59 -9.11
CA ILE A 314 0.13 16.45 -8.20
C ILE A 314 -0.68 17.67 -7.78
N GLY A 315 -0.48 18.10 -6.53
CA GLY A 315 -1.15 19.29 -6.00
C GLY A 315 -0.45 20.57 -6.42
N LYS A 316 -1.20 21.62 -6.77
CA LYS A 316 -0.64 22.94 -7.09
C LYS A 316 0.05 23.60 -5.89
N GLU A 317 -0.44 23.29 -4.69
CA GLU A 317 0.10 23.76 -3.41
C GLU A 317 1.09 22.76 -2.80
N ASP A 318 1.49 21.72 -3.55
CA ASP A 318 2.54 20.82 -3.13
C ASP A 318 3.89 21.54 -3.17
N ARG A 319 4.52 21.61 -2.01
CA ARG A 319 5.82 22.23 -1.82
C ARG A 319 6.87 21.25 -1.30
N LEU A 320 6.47 20.03 -0.93
CA LEU A 320 7.41 18.93 -0.71
C LEU A 320 8.01 18.47 -2.04
N THR A 321 7.16 18.32 -3.04
CA THR A 321 7.54 17.98 -4.41
C THR A 321 6.86 18.98 -5.33
N PRO A 322 7.50 20.12 -5.62
CA PRO A 322 6.88 21.18 -6.40
C PRO A 322 6.43 20.71 -7.79
N TYR A 323 5.17 21.01 -8.15
CA TYR A 323 4.56 20.55 -9.40
C TYR A 323 5.25 21.10 -10.64
N GLU A 324 5.91 22.25 -10.52
CA GLU A 324 6.61 22.93 -11.61
C GLU A 324 7.72 22.04 -12.22
N TYR A 325 8.38 21.21 -11.41
CA TYR A 325 9.33 20.21 -11.92
C TYR A 325 8.66 19.13 -12.77
N CYS A 326 7.43 18.77 -12.42
CA CYS A 326 6.67 17.78 -13.19
C CYS A 326 6.06 18.37 -14.47
N GLU A 327 5.81 19.67 -14.52
CA GLU A 327 5.48 20.37 -15.76
C GLU A 327 6.65 20.31 -16.75
N ASP A 328 7.85 20.72 -16.31
CA ASP A 328 9.08 20.65 -17.11
C ASP A 328 9.37 19.22 -17.60
N TYR A 329 9.38 18.26 -16.67
CA TYR A 329 9.60 16.85 -17.00
C TYR A 329 8.56 16.34 -18.00
N SER A 330 7.28 16.71 -17.84
CA SER A 330 6.23 16.26 -18.75
C SER A 330 6.37 16.86 -20.15
N GLN A 331 6.83 18.10 -20.26
CA GLN A 331 7.15 18.71 -21.54
C GLN A 331 8.30 17.95 -22.22
N LYS A 332 9.38 17.66 -21.50
CA LYS A 332 10.54 16.91 -22.02
C LYS A 332 10.18 15.49 -22.46
N VAL A 333 9.30 14.81 -21.74
CA VAL A 333 8.77 13.50 -22.18
C VAL A 333 8.05 13.62 -23.52
N LYS A 334 7.21 14.66 -23.70
CA LYS A 334 6.47 14.87 -24.95
C LYS A 334 7.39 15.25 -26.11
N GLU A 335 8.39 16.09 -25.87
CA GLU A 335 9.44 16.44 -26.85
C GLU A 335 10.20 15.20 -27.32
N GLY A 336 10.45 14.24 -26.42
CA GLY A 336 11.04 12.93 -26.73
C GLY A 336 10.07 11.90 -27.34
N GLY A 337 8.82 12.28 -27.65
CA GLY A 337 7.80 11.40 -28.23
C GLY A 337 7.13 10.42 -27.25
N GLY A 338 7.38 10.56 -25.95
CA GLY A 338 6.75 9.77 -24.90
C GLY A 338 5.33 10.24 -24.58
N THR A 339 4.55 9.38 -23.90
CA THR A 339 3.17 9.71 -23.51
C THR A 339 3.08 10.00 -22.02
N VAL A 340 2.72 11.23 -21.66
CA VAL A 340 2.50 11.66 -20.28
C VAL A 340 1.24 12.51 -20.13
N VAL A 341 0.48 12.24 -19.09
CA VAL A 341 -0.69 13.00 -18.65
C VAL A 341 -0.39 13.59 -17.28
N LEU A 342 -0.12 14.90 -17.25
CA LEU A 342 0.03 15.65 -16.01
C LEU A 342 -1.32 16.24 -15.60
N LYS A 343 -1.76 15.92 -14.39
CA LYS A 343 -2.91 16.56 -13.75
C LYS A 343 -2.45 17.30 -12.49
N VAL A 344 -2.42 18.62 -12.60
CA VAL A 344 -2.19 19.54 -11.48
C VAL A 344 -3.55 19.89 -10.87
N PHE A 345 -3.71 19.63 -9.57
CA PHE A 345 -4.97 19.87 -8.85
C PHE A 345 -4.90 21.21 -8.08
N PRO A 346 -5.76 22.19 -8.41
CA PRO A 346 -5.84 23.45 -7.67
C PRO A 346 -6.17 23.24 -6.19
N GLY A 347 -5.48 23.95 -5.29
CA GLY A 347 -5.71 23.89 -3.85
C GLY A 347 -5.36 22.55 -3.19
N ALA A 348 -4.81 21.59 -3.93
CA ALA A 348 -4.33 20.33 -3.38
C ALA A 348 -2.86 20.44 -2.98
N THR A 349 -2.50 19.78 -1.89
CA THR A 349 -1.15 19.71 -1.34
C THR A 349 -0.55 18.31 -1.53
N HIS A 350 0.60 18.03 -0.92
CA HIS A 350 1.16 16.68 -0.88
C HIS A 350 0.22 15.74 -0.08
N ARG A 351 0.08 14.48 -0.50
CA ARG A 351 -0.89 13.51 0.08
C ARG A 351 -2.36 13.94 0.03
N PHE A 352 -2.75 14.70 -0.98
CA PHE A 352 -4.13 15.19 -1.14
C PHE A 352 -5.22 14.10 -1.15
N GLU A 353 -4.88 12.85 -1.44
CA GLU A 353 -5.77 11.72 -1.57
C GLU A 353 -6.06 11.01 -0.24
N TRP A 354 -5.28 11.28 0.82
CA TRP A 354 -5.40 10.54 2.07
C TRP A 354 -6.55 11.04 2.94
N GLU A 355 -7.75 10.53 2.70
CA GLU A 355 -8.99 10.92 3.41
C GLU A 355 -8.93 10.78 4.94
N ASN A 356 -8.09 9.89 5.48
CA ASN A 356 -7.93 9.72 6.93
C ASN A 356 -6.99 10.75 7.56
N LEU A 357 -6.45 11.69 6.77
CA LEU A 357 -5.68 12.84 7.24
C LEU A 357 -6.65 13.88 7.85
N LYS A 358 -7.15 13.60 9.05
CA LYS A 358 -8.21 14.38 9.71
C LYS A 358 -7.81 15.83 10.02
N ASN A 359 -6.53 16.05 10.31
CA ASN A 359 -5.97 17.37 10.58
C ASN A 359 -4.81 17.60 9.61
N PRO A 360 -4.65 18.84 9.11
CA PRO A 360 -3.51 19.15 8.28
C PRO A 360 -2.19 18.90 9.02
N ILE A 361 -1.22 18.31 8.33
CA ILE A 361 0.11 18.04 8.87
C ILE A 361 1.08 19.02 8.25
N TYR A 362 1.97 19.58 9.07
CA TYR A 362 3.08 20.38 8.61
C TYR A 362 4.35 19.55 8.66
N ILE A 363 5.03 19.39 7.52
CA ILE A 363 6.32 18.71 7.41
C ILE A 363 7.39 19.76 7.13
N SER A 364 8.48 19.72 7.91
CA SER A 364 9.61 20.62 7.69
C SER A 364 10.34 20.33 6.38
N THR A 365 10.77 21.39 5.69
CA THR A 365 11.51 21.33 4.42
C THR A 365 12.81 22.11 4.51
N PHE A 366 13.77 21.78 3.65
CA PHE A 366 15.14 22.33 3.69
C PHE A 366 15.26 23.80 3.40
N ASN A 367 14.51 24.28 2.43
CA ASN A 367 14.60 25.67 2.05
C ASN A 367 13.22 26.29 1.95
N GLU A 368 13.19 27.62 2.03
CA GLU A 368 12.01 28.37 1.66
C GLU A 368 11.58 27.96 0.27
N HIS A 369 10.29 27.64 0.15
CA HIS A 369 9.61 27.44 -1.13
C HIS A 369 9.46 28.76 -1.88
N LYS A 370 10.52 29.57 -1.90
CA LYS A 370 10.59 30.78 -2.70
C LYS A 370 10.51 30.31 -4.14
N LYS A 371 9.46 30.75 -4.83
CA LYS A 371 9.27 30.53 -6.27
C LYS A 371 10.56 30.83 -7.05
N GLU A 372 11.38 31.75 -6.56
CA GLU A 372 12.73 32.06 -7.05
C GLU A 372 13.68 30.85 -7.08
N PHE A 373 13.72 29.99 -6.05
CA PHE A 373 14.56 28.78 -6.06
C PHE A 373 14.17 27.86 -7.21
N ILE A 374 12.86 27.58 -7.32
CA ILE A 374 12.32 26.73 -8.38
C ILE A 374 12.59 27.37 -9.75
N SER A 375 12.32 28.67 -9.88
CA SER A 375 12.59 29.44 -11.10
C SER A 375 14.06 29.35 -11.52
N LYS A 376 15.01 29.44 -10.58
CA LYS A 376 16.44 29.31 -10.86
C LYS A 376 16.81 27.91 -11.33
N LYS A 377 16.20 26.86 -10.76
CA LYS A 377 16.47 25.46 -11.13
C LYS A 377 15.83 25.10 -12.48
N LEU A 378 14.71 25.73 -12.83
CA LEU A 378 14.01 25.53 -14.10
C LEU A 378 14.52 26.41 -15.24
N ASP A 379 15.42 27.35 -14.95
CA ASP A 379 16.06 28.18 -15.97
C ASP A 379 16.75 27.29 -17.03
N PRO A 380 16.60 27.57 -18.34
CA PRO A 380 17.25 26.76 -19.38
C PRO A 380 18.77 26.67 -19.29
N SER A 381 19.44 27.65 -18.66
CA SER A 381 20.87 27.63 -18.39
C SER A 381 21.26 26.71 -17.22
N TYR A 382 20.27 26.27 -16.43
CA TYR A 382 20.50 25.34 -15.33
C TYR A 382 20.94 23.97 -15.87
N PRO A 383 22.03 23.38 -15.34
CA PRO A 383 22.54 22.12 -15.84
C PRO A 383 21.52 20.99 -15.65
N ARG A 384 21.40 20.17 -16.70
CA ARG A 384 20.60 18.93 -16.72
C ARG A 384 21.54 17.74 -16.91
N TYR A 385 21.17 16.62 -16.32
CA TYR A 385 22.09 15.50 -16.15
C TYR A 385 21.52 14.20 -16.71
N ASN A 386 22.41 13.26 -17.02
CA ASN A 386 22.01 11.91 -17.40
C ASN A 386 21.72 11.07 -16.16
N ILE A 387 20.84 10.06 -16.31
CA ILE A 387 20.60 9.09 -15.26
C ILE A 387 21.91 8.31 -14.98
N GLY A 388 22.33 8.28 -13.71
CA GLY A 388 23.54 7.58 -13.26
C GLY A 388 24.83 8.39 -13.29
N GLU A 389 24.77 9.66 -13.66
CA GLU A 389 25.87 10.63 -13.52
C GLU A 389 26.01 11.08 -12.06
N ASP A 390 27.24 11.23 -11.54
CA ASP A 390 27.44 11.80 -10.21
C ASP A 390 27.38 13.32 -10.29
N VAL A 391 26.50 13.97 -9.55
CA VAL A 391 26.54 15.44 -9.47
C VAL A 391 26.23 15.94 -8.05
N PRO A 392 26.90 16.99 -7.58
CA PRO A 392 26.68 17.56 -6.26
C PRO A 392 25.55 18.60 -6.29
N ASP A 393 24.30 18.17 -6.52
CA ASP A 393 23.16 19.10 -6.64
C ASP A 393 21.93 18.69 -5.82
N VAL A 394 21.22 19.70 -5.31
CA VAL A 394 19.91 19.61 -4.68
C VAL A 394 18.88 20.27 -5.59
N THR A 395 18.04 19.45 -6.20
CA THR A 395 16.99 19.93 -7.10
C THR A 395 15.68 20.24 -6.38
N ALA A 396 15.40 19.62 -5.22
CA ALA A 396 14.15 19.87 -4.50
C ALA A 396 14.35 20.61 -3.16
N PRO A 397 13.37 21.44 -2.74
CA PRO A 397 13.44 22.20 -1.48
C PRO A 397 13.43 21.33 -0.22
N ASN A 398 13.15 20.03 -0.32
CA ASN A 398 13.15 19.08 0.79
C ASN A 398 14.46 18.29 0.88
N GLY A 399 15.51 18.69 0.16
CA GLY A 399 16.81 17.99 0.16
C GLY A 399 16.79 16.64 -0.54
N TRP A 400 15.66 16.24 -1.13
CA TRP A 400 15.59 15.08 -2.00
C TRP A 400 16.18 15.49 -3.34
N SER A 401 17.26 14.83 -3.74
CA SER A 401 17.88 15.07 -5.01
C SER A 401 18.18 13.77 -5.70
N TYR A 402 18.41 13.88 -6.99
CA TYR A 402 18.92 12.86 -7.87
C TYR A 402 20.21 12.16 -7.42
N PHE A 403 20.91 12.75 -6.46
CA PHE A 403 22.34 12.55 -6.29
C PHE A 403 22.80 12.56 -4.84
N SER A 404 21.93 12.22 -3.88
CA SER A 404 22.35 12.17 -2.47
C SER A 404 23.24 10.95 -2.14
N LEU A 405 24.19 10.63 -3.01
CA LEU A 405 25.43 9.92 -2.70
C LEU A 405 26.59 10.86 -2.37
N GLN A 406 26.33 12.16 -2.18
CA GLN A 406 27.23 13.00 -1.38
C GLN A 406 27.49 12.30 -0.04
N ASP A 407 28.67 12.54 0.52
CA ASP A 407 29.10 11.82 1.71
C ASP A 407 28.05 11.90 2.83
N GLU A 408 27.95 10.83 3.60
CA GLU A 408 26.92 10.70 4.62
C GLU A 408 26.98 11.83 5.66
N GLU A 409 28.17 12.37 5.93
CA GLU A 409 28.34 13.49 6.86
C GLU A 409 27.81 14.80 6.27
N PHE A 410 28.07 15.10 4.99
CA PHE A 410 27.51 16.25 4.30
C PHE A 410 25.99 16.20 4.32
N ARG A 411 25.40 15.03 4.07
CA ARG A 411 23.94 14.85 4.16
C ARG A 411 23.46 15.13 5.58
N LYS A 412 24.04 14.48 6.60
CA LYS A 412 23.68 14.70 8.01
C LYS A 412 23.82 16.17 8.41
N LYS A 413 24.88 16.85 7.97
CA LYS A 413 25.11 18.28 8.21
C LYS A 413 24.04 19.13 7.54
N LEU A 414 23.75 18.90 6.26
CA LEU A 414 22.71 19.60 5.52
C LEU A 414 21.33 19.40 6.18
N PHE A 415 21.00 18.18 6.62
CA PHE A 415 19.74 17.88 7.35
C PHE A 415 19.70 18.53 8.75
N LYS A 416 20.85 18.68 9.42
CA LYS A 416 20.96 19.23 10.79
C LYS A 416 20.92 20.76 10.82
N GLU A 417 21.45 21.43 9.80
CA GLU A 417 21.46 22.90 9.65
C GLU A 417 20.17 23.46 9.00
N CYS A 418 19.27 22.57 8.63
CA CYS A 418 18.03 22.82 7.89
C CYS A 418 16.82 23.17 8.78
N CYS A 419 15.74 23.61 8.13
CA CYS A 419 14.37 23.14 8.41
C CYS A 419 13.37 24.11 9.09
N ASN A 420 13.40 25.41 8.80
CA ASN A 420 12.44 26.37 9.38
C ASN A 420 11.11 26.51 8.61
N VAL A 421 10.97 25.89 7.43
CA VAL A 421 9.81 26.06 6.54
C VAL A 421 8.94 24.82 6.60
N LYS A 422 7.63 25.02 6.62
CA LYS A 422 6.63 23.96 6.78
C LYS A 422 5.79 23.82 5.52
N SER A 423 5.81 22.63 4.91
CA SER A 423 4.88 22.23 3.86
C SER A 423 3.61 21.67 4.49
N LEU A 424 2.45 22.19 4.05
CA LEU A 424 1.14 21.69 4.43
C LEU A 424 0.83 20.39 3.68
N LEU A 425 0.29 19.41 4.40
CA LEU A 425 -0.33 18.21 3.86
C LEU A 425 -1.77 18.21 4.33
N GLU A 426 -2.71 18.11 3.39
CA GLU A 426 -4.14 18.18 3.67
C GLU A 426 -4.92 17.35 2.65
N TYR A 427 -5.94 16.67 3.13
CA TYR A 427 -6.87 15.96 2.25
C TYR A 427 -7.65 16.96 1.38
N ASN A 428 -7.61 16.75 0.07
CA ASN A 428 -8.43 17.51 -0.88
C ASN A 428 -9.39 16.55 -1.59
N LYS A 429 -10.66 16.59 -1.18
CA LYS A 429 -11.72 15.72 -1.70
C LYS A 429 -11.89 15.81 -3.22
N ASN A 430 -11.77 16.99 -3.80
CA ASN A 430 -11.94 17.19 -5.24
C ASN A 430 -10.81 16.51 -6.02
N ALA A 431 -9.56 16.76 -5.63
CA ALA A 431 -8.38 16.12 -6.22
C ALA A 431 -8.40 14.60 -6.04
N ALA A 432 -8.79 14.12 -4.85
CA ALA A 432 -8.93 12.70 -4.56
C ALA A 432 -10.01 12.03 -5.44
N THR A 433 -11.14 12.71 -5.64
CA THR A 433 -12.25 12.19 -6.47
C THR A 433 -11.87 12.19 -7.94
N GLU A 434 -11.31 13.28 -8.45
CA GLU A 434 -10.93 13.40 -9.85
C GLU A 434 -9.81 12.41 -10.24
N SER A 435 -8.78 12.26 -9.40
CA SER A 435 -7.72 11.27 -9.65
C SER A 435 -8.28 9.83 -9.71
N LYS A 436 -9.24 9.46 -8.84
CA LYS A 436 -9.94 8.17 -8.91
C LYS A 436 -10.73 7.99 -10.21
N LEU A 437 -11.38 9.04 -10.73
CA LEU A 437 -12.09 9.00 -12.01
C LEU A 437 -11.14 8.75 -13.19
N ILE A 438 -9.95 9.36 -13.17
CA ILE A 438 -8.93 9.10 -14.20
C ILE A 438 -8.47 7.64 -14.11
N ILE A 439 -8.22 7.11 -12.91
CA ILE A 439 -7.82 5.71 -12.72
C ILE A 439 -8.88 4.74 -13.23
N LYS A 440 -10.16 5.00 -12.96
CA LYS A 440 -11.27 4.21 -13.52
C LYS A 440 -11.21 4.13 -15.05
N LYS A 441 -10.95 5.25 -15.71
CA LYS A 441 -10.78 5.31 -17.18
C LYS A 441 -9.58 4.51 -17.66
N ILE A 442 -8.43 4.56 -16.96
CA ILE A 442 -7.23 3.75 -17.29
C ILE A 442 -7.58 2.27 -17.33
N PHE A 443 -8.35 1.79 -16.35
CA PHE A 443 -8.77 0.40 -16.29
C PHE A 443 -10.05 0.12 -17.10
N ASN A 444 -10.65 1.10 -17.76
CA ASN A 444 -11.93 0.95 -18.47
C ASN A 444 -13.01 0.26 -17.60
N VAL A 445 -13.18 0.76 -16.37
CA VAL A 445 -14.16 0.31 -15.38
C VAL A 445 -15.02 1.49 -14.93
N ASN A 446 -16.31 1.25 -14.69
CA ASN A 446 -17.28 2.30 -14.32
C ASN A 446 -17.36 2.54 -12.81
#